data_AF-A0A1R3I873-F1
#
_entry.id   AF-A0A1R3I873-F1
#
_cell.length_a   1.000
_cell.length_b   1.000
_cell.length_c   1.000
_cell.angle_alpha   90.00
_cell.angle_beta   90.00
_cell.angle_gamma   90.00
#
_symmetry.space_group_name_H-M   'P 1'
#
loop_
_entity.id
_entity.type
_entity.pdbx_description
1 polymer ?
#
loop_
_entity_poly.entity_id
_entity_poly.type
_entity_poly.pdbx_seq_one_letter_code
_entity_poly.pdbx_strand_id
1 'polypeptide(L)'
;MYMAYGYPQVIPLEQGEFPSSQKIIYLKLINRLLLVVSPSHLELWSSSQHRVRLGKYKRDADSMQREGENLQAVWSPDTKLIAIL
;
A
#
# COMPACT_ATOMS: atom_id res chain seq x y z
N MET A 1 17.81 -7.32 26.80
CA MET A 1 17.10 -7.23 25.51
C MET A 1 16.26 -8.48 25.34
N TYR A 2 14.95 -8.38 25.19
CA TYR A 2 14.12 -9.53 24.83
C TYR A 2 13.90 -9.49 23.31
N MET A 3 14.52 -10.42 22.58
CA MET A 3 14.11 -10.71 21.20
C MET A 3 12.93 -11.66 21.26
N ALA A 4 11.81 -11.27 20.67
CA ALA A 4 10.69 -12.17 20.47
C ALA A 4 11.04 -13.14 19.34
N TYR A 5 11.35 -14.39 19.68
CA TYR A 5 11.54 -15.47 18.71
C TYR A 5 10.17 -15.90 18.20
N GLY A 6 9.70 -15.26 17.13
CA GLY A 6 8.46 -15.61 16.44
C GLY A 6 8.62 -15.45 14.93
N TYR A 7 7.84 -16.20 14.16
CA TYR A 7 7.83 -16.04 12.70
C TYR A 7 7.25 -14.66 12.37
N PRO A 8 7.93 -13.81 11.57
CA PRO A 8 7.38 -12.52 11.20
C PRO A 8 6.09 -12.76 10.41
N GLN A 9 4.99 -12.18 10.90
CA GLN A 9 3.73 -12.24 10.18
C GLN A 9 3.84 -11.41 8.90
N VAL A 10 3.62 -12.04 7.75
CA VAL A 10 3.72 -11.43 6.42
C VAL A 10 2.34 -11.02 5.93
N ILE A 11 2.26 -9.89 5.22
CA ILE A 11 1.04 -9.46 4.52
C ILE A 11 1.24 -9.74 3.03
N PRO A 12 0.38 -10.55 2.40
CA PRO A 12 0.50 -10.87 0.97
C PRO A 12 -0.01 -9.68 0.16
N LEU A 13 0.90 -8.80 -0.25
CA LEU A 13 0.60 -7.70 -1.16
C LEU A 13 0.42 -8.22 -2.58
N GLU A 14 -0.42 -7.56 -3.37
CA GLU A 14 -0.52 -7.88 -4.78
C GLU A 14 0.75 -7.50 -5.53
N GLN A 15 1.11 -8.34 -6.49
CA GLN A 15 2.24 -8.07 -7.35
C GLN A 15 1.77 -7.09 -8.43
N GLY A 16 2.56 -6.03 -8.63
CA GLY A 16 2.37 -5.13 -9.76
C GLY A 16 2.69 -5.83 -11.08
N GLU A 17 2.37 -5.18 -12.19
CA GLU A 17 2.77 -5.64 -13.52
C GLU A 17 4.23 -5.21 -13.80
N PHE A 18 4.94 -5.98 -14.62
CA PHE A 18 6.33 -5.68 -15.00
C PHE A 18 6.40 -4.35 -15.78
N PRO A 19 7.39 -3.46 -15.55
CA PRO A 19 8.68 -3.67 -14.85
C PRO A 19 8.70 -3.34 -13.35
N SER A 20 7.61 -2.82 -12.80
CA SER A 20 7.58 -2.24 -11.46
C SER A 20 6.92 -3.14 -10.40
N SER A 21 6.88 -4.45 -10.67
CA SER A 21 6.07 -5.46 -10.00
C SER A 21 6.24 -5.60 -8.48
N GLN A 22 7.38 -5.17 -7.94
CA GLN A 22 7.70 -5.29 -6.50
C GLN A 22 8.05 -3.96 -5.84
N LYS A 23 7.85 -2.83 -6.53
CA LYS A 23 8.20 -1.52 -5.98
C LYS A 23 7.10 -1.02 -5.07
N ILE A 24 7.43 -0.77 -3.80
CA ILE A 24 6.57 -0.01 -2.89
C ILE A 24 7.03 1.43 -2.92
N ILE A 25 6.14 2.33 -3.29
CA ILE A 25 6.41 3.77 -3.35
C ILE A 25 6.19 4.41 -2.00
N TYR A 26 5.13 3.97 -1.31
CA TYR A 26 4.74 4.53 -0.04
C TYR A 26 4.20 3.46 0.89
N LEU A 27 4.67 3.50 2.12
CA LEU A 27 4.21 2.65 3.21
C LEU A 27 3.94 3.53 4.42
N LYS A 28 2.72 3.47 4.97
CA LYS A 28 2.42 4.17 6.23
C LYS A 28 1.47 3.38 7.09
N LEU A 29 1.82 3.27 8.37
CA LEU A 29 0.99 2.73 9.42
C LEU A 29 0.39 3.90 10.22
N ILE A 30 -0.95 3.97 10.30
CA ILE A 30 -1.66 5.01 11.05
C ILE A 30 -2.99 4.49 11.56
N ASN A 31 -3.35 4.77 12.83
CA ASN A 31 -4.66 4.42 13.39
C ASN A 31 -5.09 2.95 13.17
N ARG A 32 -4.15 2.01 13.27
CA ARG A 32 -4.36 0.57 12.99
C ARG A 32 -4.67 0.23 11.53
N LEU A 33 -4.36 1.15 10.62
CA LEU A 33 -4.45 0.99 9.17
C LEU A 33 -3.04 1.02 8.59
N LEU A 34 -2.76 0.07 7.70
CA LEU A 34 -1.56 0.05 6.90
C LEU A 34 -1.95 0.40 5.46
N LEU A 35 -1.47 1.53 4.98
CA LEU A 35 -1.55 1.91 3.57
C LEU A 35 -0.27 1.48 2.86
N VAL A 36 -0.44 0.78 1.75
CA VAL A 36 0.62 0.42 0.82
C VAL A 36 0.27 0.97 -0.55
N VAL A 37 1.18 1.72 -1.14
CA VAL A 37 1.02 2.26 -2.49
C VAL A 37 2.12 1.73 -3.38
N SER A 38 1.69 1.10 -4.46
CA SER A 38 2.49 0.55 -5.54
C SER A 38 2.29 1.40 -6.80
N PRO A 39 3.17 1.28 -7.80
CA PRO A 39 3.09 2.04 -9.06
C PRO A 39 1.74 1.94 -9.78
N SER A 40 1.09 0.78 -9.72
CA SER A 40 -0.16 0.51 -10.44
C SER A 40 -1.40 0.38 -9.56
N HIS A 41 -1.22 0.32 -8.24
CA HIS A 41 -2.32 0.02 -7.32
C HIS A 41 -2.01 0.50 -5.90
N LEU A 42 -3.04 0.54 -5.08
CA LEU A 42 -2.96 0.82 -3.66
C LEU A 42 -3.78 -0.22 -2.90
N GLU A 43 -3.34 -0.50 -1.68
CA GLU A 43 -4.01 -1.40 -0.76
C GLU A 43 -4.07 -0.79 0.63
N LEU A 44 -5.25 -0.90 1.26
CA LEU A 44 -5.47 -0.52 2.64
C LEU A 44 -5.76 -1.78 3.46
N TRP A 45 -4.98 -1.98 4.51
CA TRP A 45 -5.07 -3.14 5.38
C TRP A 45 -5.37 -2.72 6.81
N SER A 46 -6.12 -3.53 7.55
CA SER A 46 -6.10 -3.44 9.01
C SER A 46 -4.77 -4.00 9.53
N SER A 47 -4.18 -3.32 10.51
CA SER A 47 -2.95 -3.75 11.19
C SER A 47 -3.22 -4.27 12.61
N SER A 48 -4.50 -4.49 12.95
CA SER A 48 -4.93 -5.11 14.19
C SER A 48 -4.60 -6.60 14.24
N GLN A 49 -5.09 -7.30 15.26
CA GLN A 49 -4.90 -8.74 15.43
C GLN A 49 -5.24 -9.55 14.17
N HIS A 50 -6.32 -9.18 13.49
CA HIS A 50 -6.64 -9.68 12.15
C HIS A 50 -6.20 -8.65 11.11
N ARG A 51 -5.34 -9.09 10.20
CA ARG A 51 -4.80 -8.29 9.09
C ARG A 51 -5.62 -8.55 7.85
N VAL A 52 -6.63 -7.74 7.64
CA VAL A 52 -7.63 -7.89 6.58
C VAL A 52 -7.46 -6.76 5.59
N ARG A 53 -7.53 -7.08 4.30
CA ARG A 53 -7.55 -6.06 3.24
C ARG A 53 -8.91 -5.37 3.28
N LEU A 54 -8.89 -4.10 3.66
CA LEU A 54 -10.09 -3.26 3.77
C LEU A 54 -10.46 -2.63 2.42
N GLY A 55 -9.45 -2.36 1.58
CA GLY A 55 -9.66 -1.76 0.28
C GLY A 55 -8.50 -2.04 -0.67
N LYS A 56 -8.83 -2.08 -1.95
CA LYS A 56 -7.88 -2.18 -3.06
C LYS A 56 -8.37 -1.28 -4.18
N TYR A 57 -7.46 -0.55 -4.79
CA TYR A 57 -7.72 0.12 -6.05
C TYR A 57 -6.56 -0.16 -7.00
N LYS A 58 -6.87 -0.70 -8.17
CA LYS A 58 -5.92 -1.00 -9.24
C LYS A 58 -6.25 -0.11 -10.43
N ARG A 59 -5.23 0.58 -10.94
CA ARG A 59 -5.36 1.39 -12.15
C ARG A 59 -5.46 0.47 -13.36
N ASP A 60 -6.32 0.83 -14.30
CA ASP A 60 -6.41 0.18 -15.60
C ASP A 60 -5.21 0.56 -16.48
N ALA A 61 -4.93 -0.29 -17.48
CA ALA A 61 -3.80 -0.11 -18.38
C ALA A 61 -3.88 1.22 -19.17
N ASP A 62 -5.08 1.63 -19.59
CA ASP A 62 -5.28 2.85 -20.36
C ASP A 62 -5.02 4.11 -19.52
N SER A 63 -5.37 4.08 -18.23
CA SER A 63 -5.03 5.14 -17.27
C SER A 63 -3.53 5.20 -17.03
N MET A 64 -2.89 4.06 -16.81
CA MET A 64 -1.43 3.97 -16.61
C MET A 64 -0.65 4.49 -17.83
N GLN A 65 -1.11 4.21 -19.05
CA GLN A 65 -0.46 4.67 -20.26
C GLN A 65 -0.62 6.19 -20.47
N ARG A 66 -1.76 6.76 -20.07
CA ARG A 66 -2.05 8.20 -20.27
C ARG A 66 -1.46 9.08 -19.17
N GLU A 67 -1.54 8.65 -17.93
CA GLU A 67 -1.19 9.46 -16.75
C GLU A 67 0.12 9.03 -16.08
N GLY A 68 0.60 7.82 -16.40
CA GLY A 68 1.82 7.26 -15.81
C GLY A 68 1.56 6.44 -14.54
N GLU A 69 2.65 5.97 -13.95
CA GLU A 69 2.63 5.26 -12.67
C GLU A 69 2.46 6.23 -11.51
N ASN A 70 1.95 5.73 -10.39
CA ASN A 70 2.07 6.44 -9.13
C ASN A 70 3.55 6.63 -8.80
N LEU A 71 3.90 7.78 -8.23
CA LEU A 71 5.23 8.20 -7.83
C LEU A 71 5.29 8.60 -6.36
N GLN A 72 4.17 9.04 -5.77
CA GLN A 72 4.11 9.45 -4.37
C GLN A 72 2.70 9.29 -3.78
N ALA A 73 2.64 9.14 -2.47
CA ALA A 73 1.40 9.30 -1.72
C ALA A 73 1.61 10.20 -0.50
N VAL A 74 0.62 11.04 -0.20
CA VAL A 74 0.62 11.95 0.94
C VAL A 74 -0.74 11.89 1.63
N TRP A 75 -0.72 11.71 2.94
CA TRP A 75 -1.91 11.84 3.75
C TRP A 75 -2.18 13.31 4.06
N SER A 76 -3.46 13.68 4.04
CA SER A 76 -3.95 14.90 4.67
C SER A 76 -3.51 14.99 6.14
N PRO A 77 -3.32 16.21 6.68
CA PRO A 77 -2.91 16.40 8.08
C PRO A 77 -3.87 15.77 9.10
N ASP A 78 -5.17 15.74 8.79
CA ASP A 78 -6.21 15.13 9.63
C ASP A 78 -6.37 13.62 9.40
N THR A 79 -5.57 13.04 8.50
CA THR A 79 -5.49 11.60 8.22
C THR A 79 -6.75 10.99 7.61
N LYS A 80 -7.66 11.81 7.07
CA LYS A 80 -8.93 11.32 6.49
C LYS A 80 -8.83 11.05 5.00
N LEU A 81 -7.98 11.79 4.31
CA LEU A 81 -7.78 11.72 2.85
C LEU A 81 -6.34 11.38 2.49
N ILE A 82 -6.17 10.73 1.34
CA ILE A 82 -4.89 10.40 0.73
C ILE A 82 -4.88 11.02 -0.67
N ALA A 83 -3.81 11.74 -0.99
CA ALA A 83 -3.48 12.11 -2.35
C ALA A 83 -2.42 11.15 -2.90
N ILE A 84 -2.62 10.67 -4.12
CA ILE A 84 -1.66 9.83 -4.84
C ILE A 84 -1.35 10.54 -6.15
N LEU A 85 -0.07 10.72 -6.40
CA LEU A 85 0.52 11.35 -7.58
C LEU A 85 1.28 10.30 -8.34
#